data_AF-A0A7Y5KR67-F1
#
_entry.id   AF-A0A7Y5KR67-F1
#
_cell.length_a   1.000
_cell.length_b   1.000
_cell.length_c   1.000
_cell.angle_alpha   90.00
_cell.angle_beta   90.00
_cell.angle_gamma   90.00
#
_symmetry.space_group_name_H-M   'P 1'
#
loop_
_entity.id
_entity.type
_entity.pdbx_description
1 polymer ?
#
loop_
_entity_poly.entity_id
_entity_poly.type
_entity_poly.pdbx_seq_one_letter_code
_entity_poly.pdbx_strand_id
1 'polypeptide(L)'
;MSCRFVAWASLLVAITAGCESEIIDASGGGDEGGAGAGGVGGGGDGGSGACAAFADAPEGSPVTIRFRNETGLTVFLPSTCSHIDLEFDTTSPGSVAYWSPEACFQSCEDLQHEEQIACGPCAPESYELLPGATLELPWDGRGITRVEMPEGCYQNSPGQASCGQVVAAPAATFRIAATGYSACGEGDCMCDPATHACFGSPTGLIATANPATFDYPADGEVEVLFDICAFGCAGGG
;
A
#
# COMPACT_ATOMS: atom_id res chain seq x y z
N MET A 1 -45.89 -1.27 30.63
CA MET A 1 -44.70 -0.92 29.82
C MET A 1 -45.09 -1.07 28.37
N SER A 2 -45.38 0.04 27.70
CA SER A 2 -45.92 0.06 26.34
C SER A 2 -44.80 0.26 25.35
N CYS A 3 -44.50 -0.79 24.57
CA CYS A 3 -43.59 -0.73 23.42
C CYS A 3 -44.26 0.08 22.30
N ARG A 4 -43.61 1.16 21.84
CA ARG A 4 -43.98 1.88 20.63
C ARG A 4 -43.00 1.50 19.53
N PHE A 5 -43.50 0.78 18.52
CA PHE A 5 -42.83 0.61 17.23
C PHE A 5 -43.00 1.90 16.43
N VAL A 6 -41.89 2.54 16.07
CA VAL A 6 -41.86 3.65 15.10
C VAL A 6 -41.45 3.04 13.77
N ALA A 7 -42.42 2.92 12.86
CA ALA A 7 -42.17 2.56 11.47
C ALA A 7 -41.57 3.78 10.74
N TRP A 8 -40.31 3.67 10.32
CA TRP A 8 -39.69 4.64 9.41
C TRP A 8 -40.00 4.21 7.96
N ALA A 9 -40.73 5.07 7.27
CA ALA A 9 -41.06 4.91 5.86
C ALA A 9 -39.88 5.37 4.99
N SER A 10 -39.50 4.49 4.06
CA SER A 10 -38.44 4.64 3.08
C SER A 10 -38.71 5.80 2.10
N LEU A 11 -37.69 6.64 1.86
CA LEU A 11 -37.64 7.57 0.74
C LEU A 11 -36.44 7.18 -0.16
N LEU A 12 -36.72 6.39 -1.19
CA LEU A 12 -35.79 6.08 -2.28
C LEU A 12 -35.86 7.21 -3.30
N VAL A 13 -34.82 8.05 -3.35
CA VAL A 13 -34.59 9.00 -4.45
C VAL A 13 -33.61 8.35 -5.42
N ALA A 14 -34.10 7.93 -6.59
CA ALA A 14 -33.25 7.49 -7.68
C ALA A 14 -32.82 8.72 -8.50
N ILE A 15 -31.54 9.09 -8.40
CA ILE A 15 -30.91 10.09 -9.28
C ILE A 15 -30.23 9.32 -10.41
N THR A 16 -30.82 9.35 -11.60
CA THR A 16 -30.16 8.88 -12.84
C THR A 16 -29.29 10.01 -13.37
N ALA A 17 -27.98 9.96 -13.10
CA ALA A 17 -26.99 10.79 -13.77
C ALA A 17 -26.63 10.15 -15.12
N GLY A 18 -26.99 10.80 -16.22
CA GLY A 18 -26.56 10.44 -17.56
C GLY A 18 -25.14 10.96 -17.82
N CYS A 19 -24.20 10.07 -18.11
CA CYS A 19 -22.88 10.42 -18.63
C CYS A 19 -22.94 10.35 -20.17
N GLU A 20 -22.93 11.51 -20.83
CA GLU A 20 -22.71 11.63 -22.26
C GLU A 20 -21.21 11.43 -22.51
N SER A 21 -20.86 10.44 -23.35
CA SER A 21 -19.47 10.13 -23.69
C SER A 21 -19.15 10.75 -25.05
N GLU A 22 -18.28 11.76 -25.09
CA GLU A 22 -17.75 12.34 -26.32
C GLU A 22 -16.49 11.57 -26.74
N ILE A 23 -16.54 10.91 -27.91
CA ILE A 23 -15.40 10.23 -28.52
C ILE A 23 -14.64 11.26 -29.36
N ILE A 24 -13.42 11.59 -28.95
CA ILE A 24 -12.49 12.40 -29.74
C ILE A 24 -11.56 11.45 -30.49
N ASP A 25 -11.78 11.30 -31.80
CA ASP A 25 -10.84 10.67 -32.73
C ASP A 25 -9.64 11.60 -32.95
N ALA A 26 -8.51 11.27 -32.33
CA ALA A 26 -7.23 11.93 -32.62
C ALA A 26 -6.49 11.15 -33.72
N SER A 27 -6.80 11.46 -34.97
CA SER A 27 -5.97 11.11 -36.13
C SER A 27 -4.82 12.12 -36.25
N GLY A 28 -3.60 11.68 -35.94
CA GLY A 28 -2.38 12.47 -36.11
C GLY A 28 -1.21 11.58 -36.52
N GLY A 29 -0.80 11.66 -37.77
CA GLY A 29 0.31 10.90 -38.36
C GLY A 29 1.67 11.61 -38.34
N GLY A 30 2.67 10.89 -38.86
CA GLY A 30 4.04 11.32 -39.15
C GLY A 30 5.06 10.98 -38.06
N ASP A 31 6.32 10.63 -38.30
CA ASP A 31 7.08 10.24 -39.49
C ASP A 31 8.43 9.66 -39.00
N GLU A 32 8.94 8.71 -39.79
CA GLU A 32 10.34 8.31 -40.05
C GLU A 32 11.51 8.65 -39.10
N GLY A 33 12.29 7.61 -38.78
CA GLY A 33 13.76 7.66 -38.96
C GLY A 33 14.64 7.32 -37.75
N GLY A 34 15.51 6.32 -37.89
CA GLY A 34 16.65 6.14 -36.98
C GLY A 34 17.31 4.76 -37.02
N ALA A 35 18.12 4.50 -38.05
CA ALA A 35 18.99 3.32 -38.12
C ALA A 35 20.14 3.42 -37.09
N GLY A 36 20.31 2.37 -36.27
CA GLY A 36 21.43 2.22 -35.34
C GLY A 36 21.91 0.77 -35.32
N ALA A 37 23.11 0.56 -35.84
CA ALA A 37 23.72 -0.74 -36.09
C ALA A 37 24.44 -1.33 -34.87
N GLY A 38 24.47 -2.68 -34.80
CA GLY A 38 25.69 -3.43 -34.49
C GLY A 38 25.94 -3.85 -33.05
N GLY A 39 25.58 -5.10 -32.73
CA GLY A 39 26.06 -5.82 -31.56
C GLY A 39 25.82 -7.32 -31.69
N VAL A 40 26.77 -8.02 -32.29
CA VAL A 40 26.80 -9.48 -32.47
C VAL A 40 27.43 -10.16 -31.26
N GLY A 41 26.82 -11.24 -30.78
CA GLY A 41 27.56 -12.39 -30.23
C GLY A 41 27.24 -12.77 -28.79
N GLY A 42 26.42 -13.81 -28.64
CA GLY A 42 26.22 -14.52 -27.37
C GLY A 42 25.16 -15.60 -27.49
N GLY A 43 25.47 -16.69 -28.19
CA GLY A 43 24.63 -17.88 -28.18
C GLY A 43 24.79 -18.63 -26.85
N GLY A 44 23.70 -18.75 -26.11
CA GLY A 44 23.57 -19.57 -24.90
C GLY A 44 22.10 -19.69 -24.50
N ASP A 45 21.54 -20.88 -24.64
CA ASP A 45 20.27 -21.38 -24.09
C ASP A 45 19.04 -20.45 -24.15
N GLY A 46 18.39 -20.46 -25.33
CA GLY A 46 17.21 -19.66 -25.69
C GLY A 46 15.89 -20.03 -25.01
N GLY A 47 15.89 -20.16 -23.68
CA GLY A 47 14.67 -20.32 -22.86
C GLY A 47 14.56 -19.36 -21.67
N SER A 48 15.65 -18.68 -21.28
CA SER A 48 15.72 -17.92 -20.02
C SER A 48 15.54 -16.41 -20.14
N GLY A 49 15.50 -15.85 -21.36
CA GLY A 49 15.56 -14.40 -21.55
C GLY A 49 14.28 -13.63 -21.20
N ALA A 50 13.10 -14.23 -21.40
CA ALA A 50 11.83 -13.52 -21.21
C ALA A 50 11.44 -13.39 -19.73
N CYS A 51 11.77 -14.39 -18.91
CA CYS A 51 11.41 -14.40 -17.49
C CYS A 51 12.32 -13.50 -16.63
N ALA A 52 13.54 -13.23 -17.11
CA ALA A 52 14.49 -12.34 -16.43
C ALA A 52 13.99 -10.89 -16.27
N ALA A 53 13.01 -10.45 -17.07
CA ALA A 53 12.40 -9.13 -16.92
C ALA A 53 11.56 -8.97 -15.64
N PHE A 54 11.23 -10.09 -14.99
CA PHE A 54 10.44 -10.16 -13.77
C PHE A 54 11.29 -10.38 -12.51
N ALA A 55 12.61 -10.25 -12.62
CA ALA A 55 13.47 -10.20 -11.46
C ALA A 55 13.07 -9.01 -10.56
N ASP A 56 13.14 -9.21 -9.26
CA ASP A 56 12.86 -8.20 -8.28
C ASP A 56 13.99 -7.18 -8.22
N ALA A 57 13.61 -5.94 -7.90
CA ALA A 57 14.59 -4.91 -7.64
C ALA A 57 15.38 -5.22 -6.35
N PRO A 58 16.70 -4.96 -6.33
CA PRO A 58 17.47 -5.01 -5.10
C PRO A 58 16.97 -3.96 -4.10
N GLU A 59 17.28 -4.17 -2.81
CA GLU A 59 16.99 -3.20 -1.75
C GLU A 59 17.60 -1.83 -2.05
N GLY A 60 16.85 -0.78 -1.72
CA GLY A 60 17.23 0.61 -1.89
C GLY A 60 17.95 1.19 -0.66
N SER A 61 17.94 2.53 -0.56
CA SER A 61 18.42 3.20 0.66
C SER A 61 17.31 3.13 1.72
N PRO A 62 17.58 2.68 2.95
CA PRO A 62 16.52 2.55 3.95
C PRO A 62 16.05 3.93 4.43
N VAL A 63 14.74 4.04 4.67
CA VAL A 63 14.07 5.20 5.28
C VAL A 63 13.37 4.74 6.54
N THR A 64 13.55 5.46 7.65
CA THR A 64 12.80 5.22 8.88
C THR A 64 11.52 6.05 8.88
N ILE A 65 10.36 5.40 8.87
CA ILE A 65 9.06 6.04 8.99
C ILE A 65 8.69 6.09 10.47
N ARG A 66 8.60 7.30 11.03
CA ARG A 66 8.37 7.55 12.44
C ARG A 66 6.95 8.05 12.67
N PHE A 67 6.10 7.24 13.28
CA PHE A 67 4.76 7.65 13.72
C PHE A 67 4.85 8.25 15.10
N ARG A 68 4.33 9.46 15.27
CA ARG A 68 4.30 10.16 16.56
C ARG A 68 2.88 10.51 16.94
N ASN A 69 2.48 10.17 18.16
CA ASN A 69 1.15 10.49 18.69
C ASN A 69 1.23 11.63 19.70
N GLU A 70 0.82 12.82 19.31
CA GLU A 70 0.68 13.98 20.21
C GLU A 70 -0.75 14.18 20.72
N THR A 71 -1.67 13.27 20.38
CA THR A 71 -3.02 13.30 20.92
C THR A 71 -3.03 12.92 22.41
N GLY A 72 -4.12 13.22 23.09
CA GLY A 72 -4.39 12.71 24.44
C GLY A 72 -4.99 11.30 24.48
N LEU A 73 -5.13 10.63 23.32
CA LEU A 73 -5.77 9.33 23.16
C LEU A 73 -4.78 8.31 22.60
N THR A 74 -4.99 7.03 22.87
CA THR A 74 -4.27 5.98 22.15
C THR A 74 -4.71 5.99 20.68
N VAL A 75 -3.76 5.86 19.77
CA VAL A 75 -4.01 5.69 18.34
C VAL A 75 -3.76 4.23 17.97
N PHE A 76 -4.72 3.59 17.32
CA PHE A 76 -4.56 2.27 16.73
C PHE A 76 -4.39 2.42 15.22
N LEU A 77 -3.23 2.02 14.72
CA LEU A 77 -2.92 2.00 13.29
C LEU A 77 -3.42 0.68 12.68
N PRO A 78 -4.31 0.70 11.69
CA PRO A 78 -4.76 -0.52 11.02
C PRO A 78 -3.57 -1.19 10.34
N SER A 79 -3.55 -2.52 10.38
CA SER A 79 -2.56 -3.29 9.66
C SER A 79 -3.15 -4.55 9.04
N THR A 80 -2.59 -4.92 7.90
CA THR A 80 -2.97 -6.12 7.15
C THR A 80 -1.76 -7.04 7.07
N CYS A 81 -1.88 -8.27 7.61
CA CYS A 81 -0.78 -9.25 7.63
C CYS A 81 0.53 -8.67 8.18
N SER A 82 0.45 -7.95 9.31
CA SER A 82 1.55 -7.28 10.00
C SER A 82 2.12 -6.00 9.36
N HIS A 83 1.47 -5.44 8.33
CA HIS A 83 1.86 -4.17 7.70
C HIS A 83 0.88 -3.06 8.00
N ILE A 84 1.35 -1.93 8.52
CA ILE A 84 0.49 -0.78 8.72
C ILE A 84 0.00 -0.26 7.36
N ASP A 85 -1.31 0.00 7.26
CA ASP A 85 -1.90 0.55 6.05
C ASP A 85 -1.48 2.02 5.92
N LEU A 86 -0.56 2.29 4.99
CA LEU A 86 -0.03 3.61 4.69
C LEU A 86 -0.45 4.04 3.29
N GLU A 87 -0.83 5.32 3.18
CA GLU A 87 -1.03 5.96 1.88
C GLU A 87 0.31 6.56 1.44
N PHE A 88 0.88 6.00 0.38
CA PHE A 88 2.03 6.57 -0.32
C PHE A 88 1.57 7.26 -1.58
N ASP A 89 1.58 8.58 -1.58
CA ASP A 89 1.43 9.36 -2.81
C ASP A 89 2.80 9.71 -3.35
N THR A 90 3.00 9.45 -4.64
CA THR A 90 4.13 10.01 -5.38
C THR A 90 3.60 11.01 -6.39
N THR A 91 4.37 12.05 -6.69
CA THR A 91 4.04 12.96 -7.79
C THR A 91 4.11 12.28 -9.17
N SER A 92 4.63 11.04 -9.23
CA SER A 92 4.72 10.24 -10.45
C SER A 92 3.43 9.43 -10.64
N PRO A 93 2.73 9.59 -11.77
CA PRO A 93 1.55 8.77 -12.05
C PRO A 93 1.98 7.31 -12.22
N GLY A 94 1.50 6.44 -11.34
CA GLY A 94 1.78 5.00 -11.40
C GLY A 94 0.93 4.20 -10.42
N SER A 95 0.69 2.93 -10.75
CA SER A 95 -0.02 1.96 -9.90
C SER A 95 0.90 1.23 -8.93
N VAL A 96 2.03 1.84 -8.55
CA VAL A 96 3.03 1.21 -7.69
C VAL A 96 2.68 1.45 -6.23
N ALA A 97 2.68 0.36 -5.50
CA ALA A 97 2.41 0.24 -4.08
C ALA A 97 3.72 0.33 -3.28
N TYR A 98 4.08 1.49 -2.74
CA TYR A 98 5.37 1.67 -2.02
C TYR A 98 5.30 1.30 -0.53
N TRP A 99 4.63 0.19 -0.20
CA TRP A 99 4.63 -0.38 1.15
C TRP A 99 5.33 -1.75 1.15
N SER A 100 5.68 -2.23 2.34
CA SER A 100 6.37 -3.51 2.50
C SER A 100 5.47 -4.69 2.08
N PRO A 101 6.03 -5.71 1.40
CA PRO A 101 5.26 -6.90 1.02
C PRO A 101 4.69 -7.64 2.23
N GLU A 102 3.44 -8.10 2.09
CA GLU A 102 2.73 -8.90 3.09
C GLU A 102 3.56 -10.10 3.54
N ALA A 103 3.37 -10.58 4.79
CA ALA A 103 4.14 -11.72 5.32
C ALA A 103 4.02 -13.02 4.49
N CYS A 104 3.04 -13.09 3.58
CA CYS A 104 2.81 -14.20 2.66
C CYS A 104 2.86 -13.77 1.18
N PHE A 105 3.45 -12.61 0.89
CA PHE A 105 3.68 -12.18 -0.47
C PHE A 105 4.74 -13.06 -1.14
N GLN A 106 4.46 -13.50 -2.37
CA GLN A 106 5.45 -14.07 -3.28
C GLN A 106 5.53 -13.18 -4.51
N SER A 107 6.75 -12.80 -4.87
CA SER A 107 6.98 -11.97 -6.04
C SER A 107 6.87 -12.76 -7.35
N CYS A 108 6.91 -12.04 -8.48
CA CYS A 108 7.07 -12.68 -9.78
C CYS A 108 8.39 -13.45 -9.90
N GLU A 109 9.46 -13.02 -9.22
CA GLU A 109 10.73 -13.76 -9.18
C GLU A 109 10.59 -15.05 -8.37
N ASP A 110 9.96 -14.99 -7.20
CA ASP A 110 9.71 -16.18 -6.37
C ASP A 110 8.92 -17.25 -7.14
N LEU A 111 7.87 -16.84 -7.85
CA LEU A 111 6.99 -17.74 -8.61
C LEU A 111 7.66 -18.37 -9.85
N GLN A 112 8.83 -17.90 -10.27
CA GLN A 112 9.66 -18.56 -11.29
C GLN A 112 10.43 -19.76 -10.72
N HIS A 113 10.63 -19.79 -9.40
CA HIS A 113 11.53 -20.73 -8.74
C HIS A 113 10.85 -21.59 -7.68
N GLU A 114 9.66 -21.20 -7.24
CA GLU A 114 8.91 -21.82 -6.17
C GLU A 114 7.44 -22.07 -6.55
N GLU A 115 6.82 -23.03 -5.87
CA GLU A 115 5.38 -23.24 -5.96
C GLU A 115 4.62 -22.11 -5.25
N GLN A 116 3.39 -21.84 -5.71
CA GLN A 116 2.54 -20.85 -5.06
C GLN A 116 2.23 -21.28 -3.61
N ILE A 117 2.49 -20.37 -2.67
CA ILE A 117 2.11 -20.48 -1.27
C ILE A 117 0.64 -20.10 -1.13
N ALA A 118 -0.13 -21.01 -0.52
CA ALA A 118 -1.51 -20.74 -0.15
C ALA A 118 -1.55 -19.97 1.18
N CYS A 119 -1.77 -18.67 1.11
CA CYS A 119 -1.93 -17.83 2.29
C CYS A 119 -3.30 -18.09 2.94
N GLY A 120 -3.29 -18.38 4.24
CA GLY A 120 -4.50 -18.33 5.06
C GLY A 120 -4.98 -16.88 5.23
N PRO A 121 -6.23 -16.67 5.68
CA PRO A 121 -6.66 -15.33 6.06
C PRO A 121 -5.78 -14.80 7.19
N CYS A 122 -5.14 -13.66 6.98
CA CYS A 122 -4.50 -12.94 8.08
C CYS A 122 -5.59 -12.43 9.02
N ALA A 123 -5.36 -12.55 10.33
CA ALA A 123 -6.23 -11.89 11.28
C ALA A 123 -6.07 -10.37 11.15
N PRO A 124 -7.13 -9.58 11.40
CA PRO A 124 -6.99 -8.14 11.49
C PRO A 124 -6.03 -7.83 12.64
N GLU A 125 -5.00 -7.05 12.33
CA GLU A 125 -4.00 -6.60 13.27
C GLU A 125 -4.05 -5.07 13.34
N SER A 126 -3.65 -4.53 14.47
CA SER A 126 -3.37 -3.09 14.58
C SER A 126 -2.11 -2.88 15.40
N TYR A 127 -1.52 -1.69 15.29
CA TYR A 127 -0.42 -1.29 16.15
C TYR A 127 -0.90 -0.21 17.12
N GLU A 128 -0.68 -0.43 18.41
CA GLU A 128 -0.97 0.52 19.46
C GLU A 128 0.11 1.61 19.53
N LEU A 129 -0.32 2.86 19.43
CA LEU A 129 0.54 4.03 19.61
C LEU A 129 0.00 4.87 20.76
N LEU A 130 0.62 4.71 21.94
CA LEU A 130 0.22 5.41 23.17
C LEU A 130 0.38 6.94 23.05
N PRO A 131 -0.34 7.74 23.87
CA PRO A 131 -0.12 9.18 23.96
C PRO A 131 1.34 9.53 24.24
N GLY A 132 1.93 10.40 23.40
CA GLY A 132 3.33 10.84 23.49
C GLY A 132 4.35 9.80 23.00
N ALA A 133 3.92 8.61 22.58
CA ALA A 133 4.81 7.57 22.10
C ALA A 133 5.18 7.76 20.62
N THR A 134 6.18 6.98 20.23
CA THR A 134 6.73 6.95 18.88
C THR A 134 6.89 5.49 18.45
N LEU A 135 6.46 5.19 17.23
CA LEU A 135 6.66 3.90 16.55
C LEU A 135 7.50 4.13 15.31
N GLU A 136 8.54 3.33 15.12
CA GLU A 136 9.46 3.43 13.98
C GLU A 136 9.35 2.17 13.13
N LEU A 137 9.16 2.35 11.82
CA LEU A 137 9.12 1.27 10.83
C LEU A 137 10.19 1.51 9.76
N PRO A 138 10.97 0.49 9.38
CA PRO A 138 11.85 0.60 8.24
C PRO A 138 11.07 0.47 6.93
N TRP A 139 11.41 1.30 5.95
CA TRP A 139 11.09 1.11 4.54
C TRP A 139 12.40 0.95 3.76
N ASP A 140 12.50 -0.10 2.95
CA ASP A 140 13.72 -0.47 2.23
C ASP A 140 13.83 0.18 0.84
N GLY A 141 12.98 1.15 0.53
CA GLY A 141 13.00 1.86 -0.74
C GLY A 141 12.46 1.03 -1.92
N ARG A 142 11.63 0.03 -1.66
CA ARG A 142 10.96 -0.78 -2.69
C ARG A 142 9.44 -0.61 -2.66
N GLY A 143 8.80 -1.00 -3.74
CA GLY A 143 7.34 -1.10 -3.85
C GLY A 143 6.93 -2.30 -4.69
N ILE A 144 5.63 -2.51 -4.83
CA ILE A 144 5.05 -3.62 -5.56
C ILE A 144 4.24 -3.07 -6.72
N THR A 145 4.35 -3.70 -7.89
CA THR A 145 3.46 -3.41 -9.01
C THR A 145 2.91 -4.71 -9.57
N ARG A 146 1.68 -4.68 -10.06
CA ARG A 146 1.06 -5.87 -10.68
C ARG A 146 1.43 -5.89 -12.15
N VAL A 147 2.03 -6.99 -12.59
CA VAL A 147 2.45 -7.21 -13.98
C VAL A 147 1.89 -8.52 -14.52
N GLU A 148 1.75 -8.61 -15.84
CA GLU A 148 1.43 -9.87 -16.51
C GLU A 148 2.73 -10.65 -16.76
N MET A 149 2.82 -11.85 -16.19
CA MET A 149 3.95 -12.75 -16.43
C MET A 149 3.48 -13.89 -17.36
N PRO A 150 4.24 -14.22 -18.43
CA PRO A 150 3.87 -15.31 -19.33
C PRO A 150 3.74 -16.64 -18.58
N GLU A 151 2.76 -17.47 -18.96
CA GLU A 151 2.52 -18.78 -18.32
C GLU A 151 3.78 -19.65 -18.26
N GLY A 152 4.62 -19.61 -19.30
CA GLY A 152 5.88 -20.35 -19.36
C GLY A 152 6.97 -19.88 -18.39
N CYS A 153 6.77 -18.77 -17.68
CA CYS A 153 7.67 -18.29 -16.63
C CYS A 153 7.27 -18.77 -15.23
N TYR A 154 6.07 -19.31 -15.03
CA TYR A 154 5.68 -19.89 -13.74
C TYR A 154 6.24 -21.30 -13.60
N GLN A 155 6.72 -21.66 -12.41
CA GLN A 155 7.24 -23.00 -12.18
C GLN A 155 6.11 -24.05 -12.18
N ASN A 156 4.96 -23.77 -11.55
CA ASN A 156 3.85 -24.73 -11.38
C ASN A 156 2.49 -24.04 -11.08
N SER A 157 2.20 -22.89 -11.68
CA SER A 157 1.00 -22.09 -11.36
C SER A 157 0.06 -21.95 -12.58
N PRO A 158 -0.62 -23.04 -13.00
CA PRO A 158 -1.50 -22.98 -14.17
C PRO A 158 -2.67 -22.02 -13.92
N GLY A 159 -2.90 -21.11 -14.88
CA GLY A 159 -4.00 -20.15 -14.83
C GLY A 159 -3.73 -18.84 -14.10
N GLN A 160 -2.52 -18.61 -13.59
CA GLN A 160 -2.11 -17.26 -13.19
C GLN A 160 -1.71 -16.44 -14.40
N ALA A 161 -2.30 -15.25 -14.52
CA ALA A 161 -1.97 -14.28 -15.57
C ALA A 161 -1.20 -13.06 -15.04
N SER A 162 -1.10 -12.88 -13.72
CA SER A 162 -0.41 -11.74 -13.12
C SER A 162 0.20 -12.10 -11.77
N CYS A 163 1.26 -11.39 -11.41
CA CYS A 163 1.95 -11.49 -10.12
C CYS A 163 2.35 -10.07 -9.65
N GLY A 164 2.79 -9.95 -8.40
CA GLY A 164 3.40 -8.72 -7.90
C GLY A 164 4.90 -8.73 -8.19
N GLN A 165 5.41 -7.75 -8.92
CA GLN A 165 6.86 -7.55 -9.09
C GLN A 165 7.33 -6.53 -8.06
N VAL A 166 8.44 -6.82 -7.38
CA VAL A 166 9.08 -5.84 -6.50
C VAL A 166 9.91 -4.89 -7.36
N VAL A 167 9.65 -3.60 -7.24
CA VAL A 167 10.31 -2.54 -8.02
C VAL A 167 11.00 -1.54 -7.10
N ALA A 168 12.11 -0.98 -7.56
CA ALA A 168 12.80 0.06 -6.82
C ALA A 168 11.99 1.35 -6.81
N ALA A 169 11.94 2.04 -5.68
CA ALA A 169 11.40 3.38 -5.61
C ALA A 169 12.25 4.34 -6.46
N PRO A 170 11.64 5.17 -7.32
CA PRO A 170 12.37 6.19 -8.06
C PRO A 170 12.85 7.29 -7.12
N ALA A 171 13.93 7.98 -7.50
CA ALA A 171 14.33 9.20 -6.80
C ALA A 171 13.29 10.30 -7.04
N ALA A 172 12.49 10.62 -6.01
CA ALA A 172 11.35 11.52 -6.08
C ALA A 172 10.95 12.01 -4.68
N THR A 173 10.07 13.02 -4.66
CA THR A 173 9.37 13.42 -3.43
C THR A 173 8.17 12.51 -3.21
N PHE A 174 8.11 11.89 -2.03
CA PHE A 174 7.01 11.06 -1.56
C PHE A 174 6.20 11.82 -0.53
N ARG A 175 4.91 11.51 -0.45
CA ARG A 175 4.01 11.94 0.62
C ARG A 175 3.45 10.70 1.30
N ILE A 176 3.60 10.62 2.62
CA ILE A 176 3.05 9.54 3.44
C ILE A 176 1.93 10.11 4.31
N ALA A 177 0.80 9.42 4.33
CA ALA A 177 -0.26 9.63 5.31
C ALA A 177 -0.65 8.30 5.96
N ALA A 178 -1.17 8.38 7.18
CA ALA A 178 -1.70 7.24 7.90
C ALA A 178 -3.06 7.59 8.48
N THR A 179 -3.96 6.61 8.50
CA THR A 179 -5.24 6.71 9.20
C THR A 179 -5.11 5.94 10.51
N GLY A 180 -5.58 6.55 11.60
CA GLY A 180 -5.57 5.96 12.94
C GLY A 180 -6.94 6.03 13.58
N TYR A 181 -7.15 5.18 14.58
CA TYR A 181 -8.42 5.05 15.28
C TYR A 181 -8.25 5.19 16.79
N SER A 182 -9.27 5.68 17.48
CA SER A 182 -9.17 5.96 18.93
C SER A 182 -9.46 4.75 19.83
N ALA A 183 -9.87 3.61 19.27
CA ALA A 183 -10.23 2.40 19.99
C ALA A 183 -9.93 1.14 19.16
N CYS A 184 -10.10 -0.04 19.76
CA CYS A 184 -9.86 -1.32 19.10
C CYS A 184 -10.93 -2.36 19.51
N GLY A 185 -11.93 -2.56 18.63
CA GLY A 185 -12.99 -3.57 18.73
C GLY A 185 -13.92 -3.50 19.95
N GLU A 186 -14.98 -4.33 19.96
CA GLU A 186 -15.75 -4.64 21.18
C GLU A 186 -15.00 -5.73 21.96
N GLY A 187 -14.17 -5.33 22.93
CA GLY A 187 -13.51 -6.28 23.84
C GLY A 187 -12.06 -6.01 24.22
N ASP A 188 -11.51 -4.81 23.95
CA ASP A 188 -10.10 -4.43 24.13
C ASP A 188 -9.14 -5.39 23.41
N CYS A 189 -8.59 -4.96 22.27
CA CYS A 189 -7.60 -5.76 21.57
C CYS A 189 -6.47 -6.19 22.51
N MET A 190 -6.06 -7.45 22.40
CA MET A 190 -4.91 -7.96 23.14
C MET A 190 -3.66 -7.49 22.43
N CYS A 191 -3.00 -6.49 23.01
CA CYS A 191 -1.75 -5.93 22.51
C CYS A 191 -0.56 -6.58 23.21
N ASP A 192 0.46 -6.95 22.44
CA ASP A 192 1.76 -7.34 22.97
C ASP A 192 2.52 -6.06 23.39
N PRO A 193 2.86 -5.88 24.67
CA PRO A 193 3.55 -4.68 25.14
C PRO A 193 4.98 -4.52 24.60
N ALA A 194 5.58 -5.56 24.02
CA ALA A 194 6.93 -5.50 23.46
C ALA A 194 6.94 -5.01 22.00
N THR A 195 5.94 -5.39 21.22
CA THR A 195 5.85 -5.07 19.78
C THR A 195 4.78 -4.03 19.48
N HIS A 196 3.89 -3.75 20.44
CA HIS A 196 2.67 -2.97 20.28
C HIS A 196 1.68 -3.53 19.25
N ALA A 197 1.90 -4.74 18.74
CA ALA A 197 0.98 -5.39 17.84
C ALA A 197 -0.24 -5.91 18.63
N CYS A 198 -1.42 -5.63 18.10
CA CYS A 198 -2.71 -5.92 18.70
C CYS A 198 -3.52 -6.83 17.79
N PHE A 199 -4.14 -7.85 18.39
CA PHE A 199 -5.09 -8.69 17.68
C PHE A 199 -6.49 -8.06 17.71
N GLY A 200 -7.00 -7.66 16.55
CA GLY A 200 -8.34 -7.09 16.38
C GLY A 200 -8.38 -5.89 15.45
N SER A 201 -9.60 -5.50 15.05
CA SER A 201 -9.82 -4.36 14.15
C SER A 201 -9.90 -3.05 14.93
N PRO A 202 -9.19 -2.00 14.49
CA PRO A 202 -9.32 -0.68 15.08
C PRO A 202 -10.73 -0.09 14.84
N THR A 203 -11.25 0.66 15.82
CA THR A 203 -12.61 1.23 15.82
C THR A 203 -12.65 2.59 16.53
N GLY A 204 -13.82 3.23 16.61
CA GLY A 204 -13.99 4.50 17.34
C GLY A 204 -13.87 5.72 16.44
N LEU A 205 -13.31 6.81 16.97
CA LEU A 205 -13.07 8.02 16.18
C LEU A 205 -11.97 7.75 15.16
N ILE A 206 -12.07 8.36 13.99
CA ILE A 206 -11.10 8.24 12.91
C ILE A 206 -10.30 9.54 12.85
N ALA A 207 -8.98 9.41 12.76
CA ALA A 207 -8.06 10.51 12.54
C ALA A 207 -7.17 10.22 11.34
N THR A 208 -6.85 11.24 10.55
CA THR A 208 -5.78 11.19 9.56
C THR A 208 -4.60 11.95 10.12
N ALA A 209 -3.43 11.32 10.15
CA ALA A 209 -2.20 12.00 10.54
C ALA A 209 -1.89 13.16 9.59
N ASN A 210 -1.15 14.16 10.07
CA ASN A 210 -0.60 15.19 9.20
C ASN A 210 0.30 14.54 8.16
N PRO A 211 -0.01 14.69 6.86
CA PRO A 211 0.78 14.09 5.81
C PRO A 211 2.21 14.62 5.85
N ALA A 212 3.16 13.71 5.75
CA ALA A 212 4.58 14.02 5.76
C ALA A 212 5.16 13.88 4.36
N THR A 213 6.10 14.73 3.99
CA THR A 213 6.82 14.63 2.70
C THR A 213 8.30 14.43 2.94
N PHE A 214 8.94 13.65 2.07
CA PHE A 214 10.39 13.43 2.10
C PHE A 214 10.91 13.15 0.68
N ASP A 215 12.18 13.45 0.45
CA ASP A 215 12.86 13.24 -0.82
C ASP A 215 13.67 11.94 -0.78
N TYR A 216 13.19 10.90 -1.46
CA TYR A 216 13.93 9.64 -1.59
C TYR A 216 14.94 9.73 -2.74
N PRO A 217 16.18 9.20 -2.61
CA PRO A 217 16.78 8.55 -1.44
C PRO A 217 17.60 9.51 -0.55
N ALA A 218 17.36 10.83 -0.64
CA ALA A 218 18.16 11.82 0.07
C ALA A 218 17.89 11.82 1.58
N ASP A 219 16.61 11.66 1.96
CA ASP A 219 16.16 11.61 3.34
C ASP A 219 16.17 10.17 3.87
N GLY A 220 16.75 9.97 5.05
CA GLY A 220 16.78 8.67 5.74
C GLY A 220 15.69 8.49 6.80
N GLU A 221 14.85 9.52 7.02
CA GLU A 221 13.80 9.53 8.03
C GLU A 221 12.64 10.42 7.57
N VAL A 222 11.41 10.04 7.93
CA VAL A 222 10.19 10.84 7.76
C VAL A 222 9.28 10.68 8.98
N GLU A 223 8.75 11.79 9.51
CA GLU A 223 7.85 11.77 10.68
C GLU A 223 6.38 11.99 10.28
N VAL A 224 5.52 11.02 10.58
CA VAL A 224 4.06 11.08 10.43
C VAL A 224 3.43 11.40 11.78
N LEU A 225 2.78 12.57 11.88
CA LEU A 225 2.33 13.12 13.16
C LEU A 225 0.79 13.06 13.31
N PHE A 226 0.31 12.37 14.34
CA PHE A 226 -1.06 12.56 14.85
C PHE A 226 -1.05 13.74 15.82
N ASP A 227 -1.42 14.92 15.34
CA ASP A 227 -1.41 16.13 16.14
C ASP A 227 -2.44 16.10 17.27
N ILE A 228 -2.33 17.05 18.21
CA ILE A 228 -3.22 17.16 19.38
C ILE A 228 -4.71 17.25 19.02
N CYS A 229 -5.06 17.64 17.79
CA CYS A 229 -6.40 17.81 17.27
C CYS A 229 -6.81 16.73 16.26
N ALA A 230 -6.05 15.65 16.09
CA ALA A 230 -6.28 14.66 15.03
C ALA A 230 -7.67 13.98 15.12
N PHE A 231 -8.22 13.83 16.34
CA PHE A 231 -9.59 13.32 16.58
C PHE A 231 -10.65 14.43 16.76
N GLY A 232 -10.33 15.66 16.38
CA GLY A 232 -11.19 16.84 16.51
C GLY A 232 -10.89 17.68 17.76
N CYS A 233 -10.74 18.99 17.56
CA CYS A 233 -10.64 19.99 18.62
C CYS A 233 -11.94 20.79 18.73
N ALA A 234 -12.35 21.13 19.95
CA ALA A 234 -13.62 21.83 20.22
C ALA A 234 -13.73 23.28 19.68
N GLY A 235 -12.85 23.71 18.78
CA GLY A 235 -12.81 25.08 18.28
C GLY A 235 -12.28 25.27 16.86
N GLY A 236 -12.19 24.21 16.03
CA GLY A 236 -11.68 24.31 14.67
C GLY A 236 -12.58 23.65 13.63
N GLY A 237 -13.28 24.47 12.84
CA GLY A 237 -13.97 24.08 11.60
C GLY A 237 -15.47 24.28 11.63
#